data_AF-A0A8H7VHI8-F1
#
_entry.id   AF-A0A8H7VHI8-F1
#
_cell.length_a   1.000
_cell.length_b   1.000
_cell.length_c   1.000
_cell.angle_alpha   90.00
_cell.angle_beta   90.00
_cell.angle_gamma   90.00
#
_symmetry.space_group_name_H-M   'P 1'
#
loop_
_entity.id
_entity.type
_entity.pdbx_description
1 polymer ?
#
loop_
_entity_poly.entity_id
_entity_poly.type
_entity_poly.pdbx_seq_one_letter_code
_entity_poly.pdbx_strand_id
1 'polypeptide(L)'
;MSTPRTDEEFKGDENEFGISKATDFAQLKSFHGYSFFGLDELHLIGANVMKRIWQMVSGDFATDVNTTILLPKQACSAIGSAITESSATIPSAIFEGSFRDVYQKAGLMRSVDWIMFLQAVVPTLVFERLVEEYMSSAEQVDAIMSLVIGCTLALQWNIDQNNLAKINTNLHTWHLHMKDKVSTNMYNVNFQYLRHIHDICLKLDPLRSYSIRSAERAIGTLTPY
;
A
#
# COMPACT_ATOMS: atom_id res chain seq x y z
N MET A 1 -7.65 20.73 -0.17
CA MET A 1 -8.82 19.83 -0.07
C MET A 1 -9.11 19.32 -1.47
N SER A 2 -9.12 17.99 -1.68
CA SER A 2 -9.80 17.46 -2.87
C SER A 2 -11.29 17.63 -2.61
N THR A 3 -12.00 18.35 -3.47
CA THR A 3 -13.46 18.38 -3.41
C THR A 3 -13.99 16.95 -3.61
N PRO A 4 -15.00 16.51 -2.83
CA PRO A 4 -15.66 15.24 -3.08
C PRO A 4 -16.21 15.23 -4.51
N ARG A 5 -16.03 14.12 -5.22
CA ARG A 5 -16.52 14.02 -6.60
C ARG A 5 -18.04 14.08 -6.65
N THR A 6 -18.56 14.75 -7.67
CA THR A 6 -19.99 14.74 -7.99
C THR A 6 -20.37 13.46 -8.75
N ASP A 7 -21.65 13.08 -8.73
CA ASP A 7 -22.16 11.91 -9.45
C ASP A 7 -21.89 11.99 -10.96
N GLU A 8 -21.78 13.21 -11.51
CA GLU A 8 -21.47 13.46 -12.91
C GLU A 8 -19.99 13.22 -13.22
N GLU A 9 -19.09 13.57 -12.30
CA GLU A 9 -17.67 13.30 -12.46
C GLU A 9 -17.39 11.80 -12.54
N PHE A 10 -18.13 10.95 -11.82
CA PHE A 10 -17.98 9.48 -11.91
C PHE A 10 -18.42 8.87 -13.25
N LYS A 11 -19.10 9.65 -14.10
CA LYS A 11 -19.53 9.25 -15.45
C LYS A 11 -18.53 9.63 -16.54
N GLY A 12 -17.49 10.40 -16.22
CA GLY A 12 -16.41 10.79 -17.13
C GLY A 12 -15.19 9.87 -17.07
N ASP A 13 -14.33 9.95 -18.08
CA ASP A 13 -12.98 9.39 -18.07
C ASP A 13 -11.99 10.36 -17.39
N GLU A 14 -11.07 9.81 -16.61
CA GLU A 14 -10.02 10.57 -15.90
C GLU A 14 -8.67 9.98 -16.28
N ASN A 15 -8.29 10.18 -17.54
CA ASN A 15 -7.04 9.66 -18.08
C ASN A 15 -5.81 10.20 -17.33
N GLU A 16 -5.88 11.44 -16.81
CA GLU A 16 -4.83 12.04 -15.95
C GLU A 16 -4.60 11.23 -14.66
N PHE A 17 -5.61 10.48 -14.21
CA PHE A 17 -5.54 9.64 -13.01
C PHE A 17 -5.60 8.14 -13.33
N GLY A 18 -5.36 7.74 -14.59
CA GLY A 18 -5.33 6.34 -14.98
C GLY A 18 -6.69 5.63 -14.97
N ILE A 19 -7.80 6.37 -14.93
CA ILE A 19 -9.15 5.85 -15.09
C ILE A 19 -9.54 6.03 -16.56
N SER A 20 -9.39 4.97 -17.34
CA SER A 20 -9.64 5.00 -18.79
C SER A 20 -11.10 4.89 -19.19
N LYS A 21 -11.99 4.54 -18.24
CA LYS A 21 -13.43 4.38 -18.46
C LYS A 21 -14.22 4.73 -17.21
N ALA A 22 -15.40 5.30 -17.42
CA ALA A 22 -16.39 5.49 -16.37
C ALA A 22 -16.82 4.14 -15.76
N THR A 23 -17.20 4.18 -14.49
CA THR A 23 -17.68 2.99 -13.78
C THR A 23 -19.15 2.73 -14.10
N ASP A 24 -19.52 1.49 -14.44
CA ASP A 24 -20.93 1.11 -14.70
C ASP A 24 -21.81 1.36 -13.46
N PHE A 25 -21.20 1.32 -12.27
CA PHE A 25 -21.87 1.61 -11.02
C PHE A 25 -22.35 3.07 -10.90
N ALA A 26 -21.80 4.01 -11.69
CA ALA A 26 -22.24 5.41 -11.69
C ALA A 26 -23.70 5.59 -12.17
N GLN A 27 -24.30 4.54 -12.73
CA GLN A 27 -25.72 4.52 -13.10
C GLN A 27 -26.64 4.18 -11.91
N LEU A 28 -26.10 3.61 -10.82
CA LEU A 28 -26.89 3.23 -9.66
C LEU A 28 -27.14 4.43 -8.76
N LYS A 29 -28.39 4.66 -8.37
CA LYS A 29 -28.75 5.70 -7.39
C LYS A 29 -28.11 5.49 -6.01
N SER A 30 -27.72 4.25 -5.72
CA SER A 30 -27.05 3.86 -4.48
C SER A 30 -25.53 3.98 -4.56
N PHE A 31 -24.97 4.40 -5.70
CA PHE A 31 -23.55 4.61 -5.84
C PHE A 31 -23.16 5.96 -5.25
N HIS A 32 -22.23 5.94 -4.30
CA HIS A 32 -21.77 7.14 -3.59
C HIS A 32 -20.25 7.29 -3.70
N GLY A 33 -19.68 6.86 -4.83
CA GLY A 33 -18.24 6.97 -5.11
C GLY A 33 -17.38 5.91 -4.39
N TYR A 34 -16.18 6.31 -3.99
CA TYR A 34 -15.16 5.41 -3.42
C TYR A 34 -15.61 4.69 -2.13
N SER A 35 -16.53 5.27 -1.34
CA SER A 35 -17.07 4.63 -0.14
C SER A 35 -18.06 3.50 -0.46
N PHE A 36 -18.47 3.36 -1.71
CA PHE A 36 -19.40 2.30 -2.14
C PHE A 36 -18.77 0.90 -2.09
N PHE A 37 -17.46 0.77 -2.37
CA PHE A 37 -16.81 -0.54 -2.53
C PHE A 37 -16.20 -1.11 -1.25
N GLY A 38 -16.44 -0.51 -0.08
CA GLY A 38 -15.96 -1.04 1.20
C GLY A 38 -14.49 -1.45 1.17
N LEU A 39 -13.62 -0.58 0.62
CA LEU A 39 -12.21 -0.89 0.41
C LEU A 39 -11.52 -1.17 1.75
N ASP A 40 -11.31 -2.44 2.05
CA ASP A 40 -10.66 -2.85 3.29
C ASP A 40 -9.13 -2.80 3.19
N GLU A 41 -8.49 -2.68 4.34
CA GLU A 41 -7.03 -2.62 4.45
C GLU A 41 -6.30 -3.84 3.87
N LEU A 42 -6.88 -5.04 3.93
CA LEU A 42 -6.22 -6.25 3.46
C LEU A 42 -6.12 -6.22 1.94
N HIS A 43 -7.22 -5.94 1.24
CA HIS A 43 -7.19 -5.89 -0.21
C HIS A 43 -6.49 -4.64 -0.72
N LEU A 44 -6.83 -3.45 -0.21
CA LEU A 44 -6.25 -2.20 -0.71
C LEU A 44 -4.76 -2.10 -0.38
N ILE A 45 -4.42 -2.08 0.91
CA ILE A 45 -3.03 -1.85 1.36
C ILE A 45 -2.22 -3.13 1.22
N GLY A 46 -2.69 -4.25 1.76
CA GLY A 46 -1.94 -5.51 1.79
C GLY A 46 -1.72 -6.13 0.40
N ALA A 47 -2.75 -6.81 -0.13
CA ALA A 47 -2.66 -7.64 -1.33
C ALA A 47 -2.35 -6.86 -2.61
N ASN A 48 -2.79 -5.60 -2.70
CA ASN A 48 -2.61 -4.78 -3.88
C ASN A 48 -1.42 -3.83 -3.75
N VAL A 49 -1.51 -2.78 -2.93
CA VAL A 49 -0.50 -1.70 -2.92
C VAL A 49 0.86 -2.23 -2.47
N MET A 50 0.95 -2.92 -1.34
CA MET A 50 2.25 -3.33 -0.78
C MET A 50 2.95 -4.41 -1.59
N LYS A 51 2.18 -5.36 -2.11
CA LYS A 51 2.70 -6.32 -3.09
C LYS A 51 3.30 -5.61 -4.31
N ARG A 52 2.64 -4.54 -4.80
CA ARG A 52 3.15 -3.74 -5.91
C ARG A 52 4.39 -2.94 -5.56
N ILE A 53 4.47 -2.37 -4.36
CA ILE A 53 5.68 -1.71 -3.87
C ILE A 53 6.86 -2.67 -3.88
N TRP A 54 6.70 -3.89 -3.35
CA TRP A 54 7.78 -4.87 -3.38
C TRP A 54 8.23 -5.17 -4.81
N GLN A 55 7.30 -5.29 -5.74
CA GLN A 55 7.62 -5.55 -7.14
C GLN A 55 8.31 -4.37 -7.85
N MET A 56 8.04 -3.13 -7.45
CA MET A 56 8.80 -1.95 -7.88
C MET A 56 10.23 -2.00 -7.33
N VAL A 57 10.38 -2.43 -6.07
CA VAL A 57 11.68 -2.56 -5.39
C VAL A 57 12.50 -3.73 -5.94
N SER A 58 11.89 -4.88 -6.24
CA SER A 58 12.59 -6.08 -6.73
C SER A 58 12.85 -6.06 -8.24
N GLY A 59 12.20 -5.15 -8.97
CA GLY A 59 12.35 -5.03 -10.41
C GLY A 59 11.52 -6.03 -11.22
N ASP A 60 10.49 -6.65 -10.64
CA ASP A 60 9.63 -7.62 -11.33
C ASP A 60 8.92 -7.02 -12.56
N PHE A 61 8.78 -5.69 -12.62
CA PHE A 61 8.17 -4.93 -13.72
C PHE A 61 9.10 -3.87 -14.32
N ALA A 62 10.41 -3.92 -14.03
CA ALA A 62 11.36 -2.97 -14.56
C ALA A 62 11.58 -3.23 -16.06
N THR A 63 10.70 -2.69 -16.90
CA THR A 63 10.95 -2.56 -18.35
C THR A 63 11.81 -1.35 -18.66
N ASP A 64 11.86 -0.37 -17.75
CA ASP A 64 12.67 0.85 -17.86
C ASP A 64 13.54 1.06 -16.61
N VAL A 65 14.78 1.48 -16.87
CA VAL A 65 15.84 1.76 -15.88
C VAL A 65 15.47 2.89 -14.90
N ASN A 66 14.39 3.62 -15.18
CA ASN A 66 13.92 4.78 -14.40
C ASN A 66 12.92 4.43 -13.27
N THR A 67 12.75 3.15 -12.94
CA THR A 67 11.92 2.77 -11.77
C THR A 67 12.54 3.37 -10.51
N THR A 68 11.85 4.37 -9.96
CA THR A 68 12.38 5.33 -8.98
C THR A 68 12.83 4.70 -7.65
N ILE A 69 12.49 3.44 -7.36
CA ILE A 69 12.76 2.79 -6.08
C ILE A 69 13.33 1.38 -6.23
N LEU A 70 13.92 1.07 -7.39
CA LEU A 70 14.48 -0.23 -7.73
C LEU A 70 15.71 -0.56 -6.88
N LEU A 71 15.83 -1.74 -6.29
CA LEU A 71 17.04 -2.16 -5.61
C LEU A 71 17.78 -3.26 -6.41
N PRO A 72 19.12 -3.34 -6.31
CA PRO A 72 19.85 -4.46 -6.86
C PRO A 72 19.37 -5.79 -6.25
N LYS A 73 19.39 -6.88 -7.03
CA LYS A 73 18.98 -8.22 -6.56
C LYS A 73 19.70 -8.65 -5.28
N GLN A 74 20.96 -8.26 -5.12
CA GLN A 74 21.74 -8.54 -3.91
C GLN A 74 21.15 -7.85 -2.68
N ALA A 75 20.74 -6.58 -2.80
CA ALA A 75 20.08 -5.84 -1.74
C ALA A 75 18.70 -6.45 -1.40
N CYS A 76 17.91 -6.82 -2.42
CA CYS A 76 16.63 -7.53 -2.21
C CYS A 76 16.83 -8.87 -1.47
N SER A 77 17.84 -9.65 -1.87
CA SER A 77 18.18 -10.90 -1.19
C SER A 77 18.63 -10.66 0.24
N ALA A 78 19.41 -9.61 0.51
CA ALA A 78 19.84 -9.24 1.85
C ALA A 78 18.66 -8.86 2.76
N ILE A 79 17.65 -8.16 2.22
CA ILE A 79 16.39 -7.88 2.93
C ILE A 79 15.69 -9.19 3.31
N GLY A 80 15.55 -10.13 2.37
CA GLY A 80 14.95 -11.45 2.60
C GLY A 80 15.66 -12.26 3.71
N SER A 81 17.00 -12.28 3.66
CA SER A 81 17.83 -12.91 4.69
C SER A 81 17.65 -12.25 6.06
N ALA A 82 17.69 -10.92 6.14
CA ALA A 82 17.53 -10.18 7.39
C ALA A 82 16.16 -10.42 8.06
N ILE A 83 15.08 -10.54 7.27
CA ILE A 83 13.76 -10.93 7.80
C ILE A 83 13.80 -12.35 8.39
N THR A 84 14.47 -13.27 7.71
CA THR A 84 14.58 -14.66 8.18
C THR A 84 15.41 -14.76 9.46
N GLU A 85 16.54 -14.06 9.52
CA GLU A 85 17.42 -14.02 10.69
C GLU A 85 16.73 -13.40 11.90
N SER A 86 15.95 -12.33 11.69
CA SER A 86 15.19 -11.68 12.77
C SER A 86 13.95 -12.47 13.21
N SER A 87 13.44 -13.40 12.39
CA SER A 87 12.18 -14.12 12.69
C SER A 87 12.16 -14.84 14.05
N ALA A 88 13.32 -15.31 14.53
CA ALA A 88 13.45 -16.00 15.81
C ALA A 88 13.32 -15.08 17.04
N THR A 89 13.57 -13.78 16.87
CA THR A 89 13.55 -12.80 17.98
C THR A 89 12.31 -11.92 17.97
N ILE A 90 11.48 -12.02 16.93
CA ILE A 90 10.28 -11.19 16.80
C ILE A 90 9.14 -11.75 17.69
N PRO A 91 8.56 -10.94 18.59
CA PRO A 91 7.48 -11.40 19.47
C PRO A 91 6.21 -11.77 18.69
N SER A 92 5.91 -13.05 18.59
CA SER A 92 4.73 -13.58 17.89
C SER A 92 3.39 -13.12 18.49
N ALA A 93 3.39 -12.63 19.73
CA ALA A 93 2.20 -12.09 20.40
C ALA A 93 1.82 -10.67 19.92
N ILE A 94 2.78 -9.93 19.34
CA ILE A 94 2.58 -8.54 18.91
C ILE A 94 2.21 -8.48 17.43
N PHE A 95 2.80 -9.37 16.63
CA PHE A 95 2.67 -9.35 15.18
C PHE A 95 1.64 -10.36 14.67
N GLU A 96 0.78 -9.91 13.76
CA GLU A 96 -0.36 -10.71 13.27
C GLU A 96 -0.06 -11.52 12.00
N GLY A 97 1.01 -11.16 11.31
CA GLY A 97 1.52 -11.79 10.11
C GLY A 97 2.81 -12.55 10.39
N SER A 98 3.31 -13.20 9.35
CA SER A 98 4.51 -14.01 9.34
C SER A 98 5.65 -13.25 8.67
N PHE A 99 6.77 -13.15 9.37
CA PHE A 99 8.03 -12.63 8.83
C PHE A 99 8.67 -13.68 7.94
N ARG A 100 8.17 -13.79 6.71
CA ARG A 100 8.73 -14.66 5.67
C ARG A 100 9.73 -13.87 4.84
N ASP A 101 10.75 -14.56 4.34
CA ASP A 101 11.63 -14.06 3.29
C ASP A 101 10.79 -13.54 2.11
N VAL A 102 10.67 -12.21 2.01
CA VAL A 102 9.88 -11.56 0.96
C VAL A 102 10.51 -11.75 -0.42
N TYR A 103 11.83 -11.93 -0.52
CA TYR A 103 12.51 -12.14 -1.79
C TYR A 103 12.21 -13.52 -2.37
N GLN A 104 12.23 -14.57 -1.55
CA GLN A 104 11.96 -15.95 -2.00
C GLN A 104 10.47 -16.34 -1.92
N LYS A 105 9.69 -15.72 -1.04
CA LYS A 105 8.33 -16.16 -0.68
C LYS A 105 7.25 -15.10 -0.88
N ALA A 106 7.50 -14.02 -1.62
CA ALA A 106 6.48 -13.01 -1.95
C ALA A 106 5.17 -13.60 -2.48
N GLY A 107 5.24 -14.64 -3.32
CA GLY A 107 4.05 -15.33 -3.86
C GLY A 107 3.19 -16.04 -2.82
N LEU A 108 3.73 -16.32 -1.63
CA LEU A 108 3.07 -17.02 -0.53
C LEU A 108 2.63 -16.08 0.60
N MET A 109 2.95 -14.78 0.50
CA MET A 109 2.59 -13.79 1.51
C MET A 109 1.11 -13.41 1.38
N ARG A 110 0.41 -13.44 2.52
CA ARG A 110 -0.99 -13.02 2.67
C ARG A 110 -1.06 -11.51 2.89
N SER A 111 -2.26 -10.95 2.83
CA SER A 111 -2.47 -9.52 2.99
C SER A 111 -1.96 -8.98 4.33
N VAL A 112 -2.13 -9.75 5.42
CA VAL A 112 -1.57 -9.41 6.74
C VAL A 112 -0.04 -9.40 6.77
N ASP A 113 0.60 -10.28 5.99
CA ASP A 113 2.06 -10.33 5.88
C ASP A 113 2.57 -9.10 5.12
N TRP A 114 1.84 -8.67 4.08
CA TRP A 114 2.13 -7.43 3.33
C TRP A 114 1.94 -6.15 4.15
N ILE A 115 0.92 -6.10 5.01
CA ILE A 115 0.75 -4.96 5.93
C ILE A 115 1.92 -4.89 6.93
N MET A 116 2.42 -6.02 7.40
CA MET A 116 3.60 -6.02 8.26
C MET A 116 4.88 -5.65 7.52
N PHE A 117 5.02 -6.09 6.26
CA PHE A 117 6.09 -5.64 5.39
C PHE A 117 6.13 -4.11 5.32
N LEU A 118 4.98 -3.47 5.08
CA LEU A 118 4.84 -2.00 5.12
C LEU A 118 5.27 -1.37 6.44
N GLN A 119 4.75 -1.88 7.56
CA GLN A 119 4.90 -1.21 8.86
C GLN A 119 6.27 -1.43 9.50
N ALA A 120 6.90 -2.58 9.25
CA ALA A 120 8.13 -2.98 9.92
C ALA A 120 9.32 -3.08 8.97
N VAL A 121 9.14 -3.69 7.79
CA VAL A 121 10.26 -3.99 6.87
C VAL A 121 10.63 -2.80 6.01
N VAL A 122 9.64 -2.09 5.45
CA VAL A 122 9.90 -0.93 4.59
C VAL A 122 10.68 0.17 5.32
N PRO A 123 10.26 0.67 6.50
CA PRO A 123 10.97 1.76 7.18
C PRO A 123 12.32 1.35 7.78
N THR A 124 12.62 0.05 7.91
CA THR A 124 13.88 -0.41 8.49
C THR A 124 14.83 -0.90 7.40
N LEU A 125 14.48 -1.97 6.70
CA LEU A 125 15.36 -2.65 5.76
C LEU A 125 15.31 -2.03 4.36
N VAL A 126 14.13 -1.73 3.82
CA VAL A 126 14.03 -1.16 2.47
C VAL A 126 14.55 0.27 2.46
N PHE A 127 14.18 1.06 3.46
CA PHE A 127 14.65 2.44 3.63
C PHE A 127 16.17 2.50 3.71
N GLU A 128 16.80 1.70 4.57
CA GLU A 128 18.26 1.65 4.72
C GLU A 128 18.93 1.38 3.37
N ARG A 129 18.48 0.35 2.64
CA ARG A 129 19.02 0.04 1.30
C ARG A 129 18.79 1.14 0.29
N LEU A 130 17.64 1.79 0.30
CA LEU A 130 17.39 2.91 -0.60
C LEU A 130 18.28 4.11 -0.28
N VAL A 131 18.53 4.40 0.99
CA VAL A 131 19.47 5.48 1.36
C VAL A 131 20.90 5.12 0.95
N GLU A 132 21.33 3.87 1.15
CA GLU A 132 22.65 3.39 0.74
C GLU A 132 22.86 3.46 -0.78
N GLU A 133 21.88 2.99 -1.57
CA GLU A 133 21.98 2.94 -3.04
C GLU A 133 21.71 4.31 -3.69
N TYR A 134 20.80 5.11 -3.12
CA TYR A 134 20.30 6.36 -3.68
C TYR A 134 20.59 7.57 -2.80
N MET A 135 21.79 7.62 -2.19
CA MET A 135 22.28 8.69 -1.31
C MET A 135 22.04 10.14 -1.81
N SER A 136 21.63 10.33 -3.07
CA SER A 136 21.40 11.61 -3.74
C SER A 136 19.92 12.03 -3.93
N SER A 137 18.91 11.24 -3.52
CA SER A 137 17.49 11.57 -3.80
C SER A 137 16.56 11.56 -2.59
N ALA A 138 16.65 12.63 -1.78
CA ALA A 138 15.76 12.84 -0.63
C ALA A 138 14.26 12.67 -0.99
N GLU A 139 13.86 13.11 -2.19
CA GLU A 139 12.46 13.00 -2.63
C GLU A 139 11.92 11.57 -2.72
N GLN A 140 12.73 10.58 -3.13
CA GLN A 140 12.26 9.20 -3.31
C GLN A 140 12.03 8.53 -1.95
N VAL A 141 13.00 8.76 -1.07
CA VAL A 141 13.00 8.31 0.31
C VAL A 141 11.82 8.93 1.06
N ASP A 142 11.60 10.24 0.90
CA ASP A 142 10.48 10.96 1.48
C ASP A 142 9.14 10.45 0.95
N ALA A 143 9.04 10.11 -0.34
CA ALA A 143 7.81 9.58 -0.93
C ALA A 143 7.45 8.20 -0.34
N ILE A 144 8.41 7.29 -0.24
CA ILE A 144 8.18 5.98 0.38
C ILE A 144 7.79 6.13 1.85
N MET A 145 8.51 6.98 2.60
CA MET A 145 8.17 7.22 4.00
C MET A 145 6.80 7.85 4.14
N SER A 146 6.42 8.76 3.24
CA SER A 146 5.07 9.30 3.18
C SER A 146 4.04 8.18 2.99
N LEU A 147 4.26 7.25 2.05
CA LEU A 147 3.38 6.09 1.88
C LEU A 147 3.27 5.25 3.16
N VAL A 148 4.40 4.95 3.81
CA VAL A 148 4.47 4.17 5.05
C VAL A 148 3.68 4.87 6.16
N ILE A 149 3.91 6.16 6.38
CA ILE A 149 3.26 6.95 7.42
C ILE A 149 1.75 7.04 7.16
N GLY A 150 1.35 7.41 5.94
CA GLY A 150 -0.06 7.55 5.58
C GLY A 150 -0.84 6.25 5.75
N CYS A 151 -0.30 5.13 5.27
CA CYS A 151 -0.94 3.83 5.46
C CYS A 151 -0.91 3.39 6.94
N THR A 152 0.20 3.56 7.65
CA THR A 152 0.30 3.15 9.06
C THR A 152 -0.70 3.87 9.95
N LEU A 153 -0.89 5.17 9.74
CA LEU A 153 -1.91 5.95 10.45
C LEU A 153 -3.33 5.48 10.11
N ALA A 154 -3.61 5.15 8.84
CA ALA A 154 -4.91 4.61 8.42
C ALA A 154 -5.24 3.23 9.01
N LEU A 155 -4.22 2.48 9.43
CA LEU A 155 -4.33 1.15 10.04
C LEU A 155 -4.47 1.21 11.59
N GLN A 156 -4.55 2.40 12.19
CA GLN A 156 -4.77 2.56 13.63
C GLN A 156 -6.23 2.24 14.00
N TRP A 157 -6.44 1.78 15.24
CA TRP A 157 -7.79 1.54 15.78
C TRP A 157 -8.59 2.82 16.03
N ASN A 158 -7.89 3.95 16.20
CA ASN A 158 -8.50 5.25 16.40
C ASN A 158 -7.66 6.29 15.67
N ILE A 159 -8.31 7.17 14.93
CA ILE A 159 -7.69 8.23 14.14
C ILE A 159 -8.30 9.56 14.58
N ASP A 160 -7.49 10.42 15.18
CA ASP A 160 -7.89 11.78 15.48
C ASP A 160 -7.78 12.70 14.24
N GLN A 161 -8.27 13.93 14.36
CA GLN A 161 -8.26 14.90 13.25
C GLN A 161 -6.84 15.23 12.74
N ASN A 162 -5.83 15.17 13.62
CA ASN A 162 -4.45 15.45 13.25
C ASN A 162 -3.84 14.30 12.45
N ASN A 163 -4.05 13.05 12.89
CA ASN A 163 -3.65 11.86 12.18
C ASN A 163 -4.40 11.74 10.85
N LEU A 164 -5.68 12.10 10.81
CA LEU A 164 -6.46 12.16 9.59
C LEU A 164 -5.87 13.16 8.57
N ALA A 165 -5.51 14.37 9.01
CA ALA A 165 -4.84 15.35 8.17
C ALA A 165 -3.48 14.82 7.65
N LYS A 166 -2.70 14.13 8.51
CA LYS A 166 -1.45 13.50 8.12
C LYS A 166 -1.65 12.39 7.09
N ILE A 167 -2.67 11.55 7.22
CA ILE A 167 -3.00 10.52 6.21
C ILE A 167 -3.16 11.18 4.85
N ASN A 168 -3.98 12.23 4.77
CA ASN A 168 -4.22 12.94 3.52
C ASN A 168 -2.93 13.53 2.94
N THR A 169 -2.17 14.29 3.73
CA THR A 169 -0.93 14.92 3.28
C THR A 169 0.09 13.90 2.79
N ASN A 170 0.32 12.83 3.54
CA ASN A 170 1.34 11.84 3.21
C ASN A 170 0.96 11.02 1.96
N LEU A 171 -0.29 10.57 1.86
CA LEU A 171 -0.73 9.82 0.68
C LEU A 171 -0.80 10.70 -0.57
N HIS A 172 -1.05 12.01 -0.40
CA HIS A 172 -0.95 12.98 -1.49
C HIS A 172 0.50 13.18 -1.95
N THR A 173 1.46 13.32 -1.02
CA THR A 173 2.90 13.41 -1.33
C THR A 173 3.37 12.19 -2.12
N TRP A 174 3.01 10.98 -1.67
CA TRP A 174 3.30 9.75 -2.41
C TRP A 174 2.73 9.80 -3.83
N HIS A 175 1.47 10.20 -3.96
CA HIS A 175 0.80 10.27 -5.26
C HIS A 175 1.49 11.23 -6.22
N LEU A 176 1.79 12.45 -5.78
CA LEU A 176 2.46 13.46 -6.60
C LEU A 176 3.84 12.98 -7.06
N HIS A 177 4.57 12.26 -6.20
CA HIS A 177 5.87 11.73 -6.57
C HIS A 177 5.79 10.66 -7.67
N MET A 178 4.78 9.80 -7.61
CA MET A 178 4.73 8.58 -8.43
C MET A 178 3.95 8.71 -9.73
N LYS A 179 2.96 9.64 -9.80
CA LYS A 179 2.03 9.72 -10.93
C LYS A 179 2.69 9.88 -12.31
N ASP A 180 3.84 10.56 -12.36
CA ASP A 180 4.56 10.86 -13.61
C ASP A 180 5.86 10.05 -13.75
N LYS A 181 6.25 9.30 -12.71
CA LYS A 181 7.55 8.59 -12.65
C LYS A 181 7.44 7.08 -12.92
N VAL A 182 6.22 6.56 -12.96
CA VAL A 182 5.95 5.13 -13.08
C VAL A 182 4.94 4.89 -14.18
N SER A 183 5.17 3.84 -14.98
CA SER A 183 4.25 3.47 -16.06
C SER A 183 2.84 3.23 -15.51
N THR A 184 1.82 3.56 -16.29
CA THR A 184 0.40 3.40 -15.91
C THR A 184 0.04 1.97 -15.51
N ASN A 185 0.76 0.98 -16.05
CA ASN A 185 0.61 -0.43 -15.69
C ASN A 185 1.04 -0.74 -14.25
N MET A 186 1.98 0.05 -13.72
CA MET A 186 2.56 -0.12 -12.39
C MET A 186 1.92 0.82 -11.36
N TYR A 187 1.49 2.03 -11.77
CA TYR A 187 0.65 2.93 -10.98
C TYR A 187 -0.84 2.76 -11.31
N ASN A 188 -1.43 1.65 -10.84
CA ASN A 188 -2.82 1.29 -11.13
C ASN A 188 -3.86 1.96 -10.22
N VAL A 189 -5.14 1.65 -10.47
CA VAL A 189 -6.30 2.20 -9.72
C VAL A 189 -6.20 2.00 -8.20
N ASN A 190 -5.51 0.97 -7.71
CA ASN A 190 -5.35 0.77 -6.27
C ASN A 190 -4.50 1.88 -5.63
N PHE A 191 -3.50 2.40 -6.34
CA PHE A 191 -2.74 3.55 -5.86
C PHE A 191 -3.59 4.83 -5.87
N GLN A 192 -4.54 4.96 -6.80
CA GLN A 192 -5.48 6.08 -6.78
C GLN A 192 -6.42 6.01 -5.57
N TYR A 193 -6.86 4.81 -5.20
CA TYR A 193 -7.69 4.60 -4.03
C TYR A 193 -7.03 5.01 -2.71
N LEU A 194 -5.69 5.02 -2.64
CA LEU A 194 -4.98 5.55 -1.46
C LEU A 194 -5.35 7.01 -1.17
N ARG A 195 -5.56 7.84 -2.20
CA ARG A 195 -5.94 9.25 -2.02
C ARG A 195 -7.31 9.40 -1.34
N HIS A 196 -8.14 8.38 -1.41
CA HIS A 196 -9.47 8.38 -0.82
C HIS A 196 -9.51 7.80 0.59
N ILE A 197 -8.39 7.29 1.13
CA ILE A 197 -8.35 6.71 2.48
C ILE A 197 -8.77 7.74 3.54
N HIS A 198 -8.39 9.02 3.39
CA HIS A 198 -8.86 10.09 4.26
C HIS A 198 -10.39 10.13 4.35
N ASP A 199 -11.05 10.18 3.20
CA ASP A 199 -12.51 10.28 3.16
C ASP A 199 -13.21 8.99 3.57
N ILE A 200 -12.58 7.84 3.28
CA ILE A 200 -13.05 6.53 3.74
C ILE A 200 -13.04 6.49 5.27
N CYS A 201 -11.93 6.88 5.90
CA CYS A 201 -11.81 6.92 7.36
C CYS A 201 -12.81 7.90 8.00
N LEU A 202 -13.12 9.02 7.34
CA LEU A 202 -14.15 9.96 7.79
C LEU A 202 -15.57 9.38 7.77
N LYS A 203 -15.88 8.55 6.78
CA LYS A 203 -17.24 8.04 6.54
C LYS A 203 -17.50 6.70 7.21
N LEU A 204 -16.50 5.83 7.29
CA LEU A 204 -16.64 4.41 7.64
C LEU A 204 -15.82 4.00 8.86
N ASP A 205 -15.25 4.96 9.60
CA ASP A 205 -14.25 4.73 10.64
C ASP A 205 -12.90 4.21 10.09
N PRO A 206 -11.84 4.11 10.92
CA PRO A 206 -10.53 3.62 10.46
C PRO A 206 -10.64 2.27 9.75
N LEU A 207 -9.78 2.04 8.73
CA LEU A 207 -9.79 0.79 7.94
C LEU A 207 -9.69 -0.46 8.83
N ARG A 208 -8.99 -0.32 9.94
CA ARG A 208 -8.77 -1.36 10.94
C ARG A 208 -10.07 -1.83 11.60
N SER A 209 -11.05 -0.94 11.76
CA SER A 209 -12.28 -1.18 12.52
C SER A 209 -13.22 -2.20 11.88
N TYR A 210 -13.17 -2.34 10.55
CA TYR A 210 -13.96 -3.31 9.78
C TYR A 210 -13.09 -4.34 9.06
N SER A 211 -11.85 -4.51 9.51
CA SER A 211 -10.92 -5.48 8.95
C SER A 211 -11.22 -6.92 9.37
N ILE A 212 -10.98 -7.85 8.45
CA ILE A 212 -11.15 -9.30 8.65
C ILE A 212 -9.81 -10.03 8.80
N ARG A 213 -8.82 -9.42 9.46
CA ARG A 213 -7.47 -10.01 9.66
C ARG A 213 -7.49 -11.42 10.25
N SER A 214 -8.45 -11.72 11.12
CA SER A 214 -8.60 -13.06 11.72
C SER A 214 -8.87 -14.13 10.67
N ALA A 215 -9.77 -13.86 9.72
CA ALA A 215 -10.08 -14.76 8.62
C ALA A 215 -8.88 -14.90 7.67
N GLU A 216 -8.23 -13.79 7.32
CA GLU A 216 -7.03 -13.78 6.47
C GLU A 216 -5.90 -14.63 7.06
N ARG A 217 -5.69 -14.58 8.37
CA ARG A 217 -4.70 -15.42 9.07
C ARG A 217 -5.02 -16.91 9.02
N ALA A 218 -6.30 -17.27 8.88
CA ALA A 218 -6.73 -18.66 8.78
C ALA A 218 -6.58 -19.23 7.36
N ILE A 219 -6.34 -18.37 6.35
CA ILE A 219 -6.12 -18.83 4.98
C ILE A 219 -4.87 -19.71 4.93
N GLY A 220 -5.05 -20.93 4.42
CA GLY A 220 -4.00 -21.92 4.27
C GLY A 220 -3.63 -22.67 5.55
N THR A 221 -4.29 -22.39 6.69
CA THR A 221 -4.07 -23.14 7.95
C THR A 221 -5.17 -24.15 8.24
N LEU A 222 -6.36 -23.95 7.68
CA LEU A 222 -7.48 -24.89 7.78
C LEU A 222 -7.38 -25.93 6.66
N THR A 223 -7.07 -27.17 7.02
CA THR A 223 -7.25 -28.32 6.11
C THR A 223 -8.71 -28.74 6.11
N PRO A 224 -9.35 -28.93 4.94
CA PRO A 224 -10.69 -29.50 4.89
C PRO A 224 -10.67 -30.89 5.54
N TYR A 225 -11.65 -31.14 6.41
CA TYR A 225 -11.88 -32.44 7.05
C TYR A 225 -12.22 -33.52 6.04
#